data_AF-A0A1F8EHY7-F1
#
_entry.id   AF-A0A1F8EHY7-F1
#
_cell.length_a   1.000
_cell.length_b   1.000
_cell.length_c   1.000
_cell.angle_alpha   90.00
_cell.angle_beta   90.00
_cell.angle_gamma   90.00
#
_symmetry.space_group_name_H-M   'P 1'
#
loop_
_entity.id
_entity.type
_entity.pdbx_description
1 polymer ?
#
loop_
_entity_poly.entity_id
_entity_poly.type
_entity_poly.pdbx_seq_one_letter_code
_entity_poly.pdbx_strand_id
1 'polypeptide(L)'
;MEATQAFKTMLEVCGYTNVSIEEITAPKHVVDWARGDDEELTDEETAETMPYFTVISDQGSFGIVMGAYMLLDVKNTGFNALDLGEEDAKEDFFLASLNQPALIHLRRLMTKKSKNHKIN
;
A
#
# COMPACT_ATOMS: atom_id res chain seq x y z
N MET A 1 -15.25 8.19 -1.76
CA MET A 1 -16.17 7.05 -1.97
C MET A 1 -15.98 6.38 -3.34
N GLU A 2 -16.05 7.09 -4.47
CA GLU A 2 -15.92 6.45 -5.81
C GLU A 2 -14.51 5.90 -6.10
N ALA A 3 -13.46 6.63 -5.74
CA ALA A 3 -12.06 6.22 -5.97
C ALA A 3 -11.71 4.91 -5.24
N THR A 4 -12.15 4.77 -3.98
CA THR A 4 -11.94 3.57 -3.15
C THR A 4 -12.64 2.34 -3.75
N GLN A 5 -13.86 2.53 -4.28
CA GLN A 5 -14.60 1.46 -4.94
C GLN A 5 -13.96 1.04 -6.26
N ALA A 6 -13.50 1.99 -7.08
CA ALA A 6 -12.78 1.69 -8.32
C ALA A 6 -11.47 0.93 -8.04
N PHE A 7 -10.74 1.34 -7.00
CA PHE A 7 -9.52 0.67 -6.58
C PHE A 7 -9.79 -0.76 -6.07
N LYS A 8 -10.84 -0.96 -5.27
CA LYS A 8 -11.28 -2.29 -4.85
C LYS A 8 -11.55 -3.19 -6.06
N THR A 9 -12.30 -2.72 -7.04
CA THR A 9 -12.58 -3.47 -8.28
C THR A 9 -11.28 -3.85 -9.01
N MET A 10 -10.29 -2.95 -9.07
CA MET A 10 -9.00 -3.24 -9.68
C MET A 10 -8.24 -4.34 -8.93
N LEU A 11 -8.24 -4.33 -7.59
CA LEU A 11 -7.63 -5.38 -6.78
C LEU A 11 -8.29 -6.74 -7.04
N GLU A 12 -9.63 -6.77 -7.10
CA GLU A 12 -10.39 -7.98 -7.41
C GLU A 12 -10.05 -8.51 -8.81
N VAL A 13 -9.89 -7.64 -9.81
CA VAL A 13 -9.40 -8.01 -11.16
C VAL A 13 -7.98 -8.56 -11.13
N CYS A 14 -7.10 -8.00 -10.28
CA CYS A 14 -5.76 -8.55 -10.04
C CYS A 14 -5.78 -9.87 -9.24
N GLY A 15 -6.98 -10.29 -8.81
CA GLY A 15 -7.27 -11.57 -8.18
C GLY A 15 -7.01 -11.62 -6.68
N TYR A 16 -7.04 -10.46 -6.01
CA TYR A 16 -7.22 -10.42 -4.55
C TYR A 16 -8.65 -10.84 -4.21
N THR A 17 -8.84 -11.50 -3.07
CA THR A 17 -10.16 -12.01 -2.63
C THR A 17 -10.52 -11.47 -1.25
N ASN A 18 -11.82 -11.31 -1.00
CA ASN A 18 -12.36 -10.74 0.25
C ASN A 18 -11.76 -9.37 0.61
N VAL A 19 -11.67 -8.49 -0.40
CA VAL A 19 -11.05 -7.17 -0.23
C VAL A 19 -11.94 -6.26 0.62
N SER A 20 -11.41 -5.79 1.75
CA SER A 20 -11.90 -4.61 2.47
C SER A 20 -10.87 -3.49 2.39
N ILE A 21 -11.36 -2.25 2.39
CA ILE A 21 -10.55 -1.04 2.41
C ILE A 21 -11.09 -0.17 3.51
N GLU A 22 -10.24 0.17 4.47
CA GLU A 22 -10.60 0.92 5.66
C GLU A 22 -9.69 2.13 5.79
N GLU A 23 -10.29 3.30 6.02
CA GLU A 23 -9.55 4.50 6.33
C GLU A 23 -9.01 4.41 7.76
N ILE A 24 -7.71 4.61 7.92
CA ILE A 24 -7.04 4.57 9.23
C ILE A 24 -6.04 5.72 9.33
N THR A 25 -5.62 6.04 10.55
CA THR A 25 -4.53 7.00 10.77
C THR A 25 -3.25 6.54 10.06
N ALA A 26 -2.62 7.43 9.30
CA ALA A 26 -1.39 7.15 8.60
C ALA A 26 -0.29 6.68 9.57
N PRO A 27 0.41 5.57 9.29
CA PRO A 27 1.56 5.14 10.08
C PRO A 27 2.68 6.18 10.07
N LYS A 28 3.50 6.18 11.14
CA LYS A 28 4.61 7.14 11.27
C LYS A 28 5.51 7.22 10.04
N HIS A 29 5.86 6.10 9.40
CA HIS A 29 6.72 6.12 8.21
C HIS A 29 6.09 6.80 7.00
N VAL A 30 4.76 6.81 6.92
CA VAL A 30 4.02 7.51 5.86
C VAL A 30 4.00 9.00 6.14
N VAL A 31 3.81 9.39 7.40
CA VAL A 31 3.89 10.79 7.84
C VAL A 31 5.30 11.33 7.59
N ASP A 32 6.33 10.60 8.04
CA ASP A 32 7.73 10.98 7.85
C ASP A 32 8.07 11.10 6.34
N TRP A 33 7.58 10.17 5.51
CA TRP A 33 7.75 10.24 4.05
C TRP A 33 7.05 11.47 3.43
N ALA A 34 5.83 11.76 3.87
CA ALA A 34 5.02 12.85 3.32
C ALA A 34 5.55 14.23 3.66
N ARG A 35 6.15 14.38 4.86
CA ARG A 35 6.85 15.60 5.25
C ARG A 35 8.11 15.82 4.40
N GLY A 36 8.74 14.74 3.93
CA GLY A 36 10.01 14.83 3.22
C GLY A 36 11.05 15.56 4.06
N ASP A 37 11.70 16.58 3.48
CA ASP A 37 12.63 17.48 4.17
C ASP A 37 11.95 18.76 4.73
N ASP A 38 10.61 18.88 4.60
CA ASP A 38 9.88 20.08 4.99
C ASP A 38 9.53 20.06 6.49
N GLU A 39 10.39 20.70 7.29
CA GLU A 39 10.24 20.79 8.75
C GLU A 39 9.02 21.61 9.21
N GLU A 40 8.35 22.34 8.30
CA GLU A 40 7.26 23.27 8.66
C GLU A 40 5.89 22.59 8.85
N LEU A 41 5.68 21.39 8.30
CA LEU A 41 4.43 20.64 8.48
C LEU A 41 4.41 19.89 9.81
N THR A 42 3.34 20.04 10.61
CA THR A 42 3.15 19.19 11.80
C THR A 42 2.67 17.78 11.41
N ASP A 43 2.84 16.82 12.32
CA ASP A 43 2.37 15.43 12.11
C ASP A 43 0.84 15.38 11.93
N GLU A 44 0.09 16.22 12.65
CA GLU A 44 -1.37 16.31 12.56
C GLU A 44 -1.82 16.88 11.20
N GLU A 45 -1.22 17.99 10.75
CA GLU A 45 -1.56 18.60 9.45
C GLU A 45 -1.23 17.66 8.27
N THR A 46 -0.14 16.91 8.38
CA THR A 46 0.25 15.92 7.37
C THR A 46 -0.71 14.73 7.33
N ALA A 47 -1.09 14.21 8.50
CA ALA A 47 -2.02 13.10 8.61
C ALA A 47 -3.44 13.45 8.16
N GLU A 48 -3.89 14.69 8.40
CA GLU A 48 -5.21 15.17 7.98
C GLU A 48 -5.30 15.41 6.47
N THR A 49 -4.19 15.78 5.83
CA THR A 49 -4.15 16.10 4.39
C THR A 49 -3.86 14.89 3.51
N MET A 50 -3.42 13.78 4.09
CA MET A 50 -3.18 12.53 3.39
C MET A 50 -4.08 11.39 3.87
N PRO A 51 -5.25 11.20 3.23
CA PRO A 51 -6.07 10.02 3.49
C PRO A 51 -5.26 8.74 3.28
N TYR A 52 -5.16 7.94 4.34
CA TYR A 52 -4.47 6.66 4.32
C TYR A 52 -5.47 5.53 4.54
N PHE A 53 -5.31 4.48 3.74
CA PHE A 53 -6.18 3.32 3.79
C PHE A 53 -5.37 2.06 4.01
N THR A 54 -5.89 1.15 4.82
CA THR A 54 -5.43 -0.24 4.85
C THR A 54 -6.30 -1.07 3.92
N VAL A 55 -5.65 -1.86 3.07
CA VAL A 55 -6.29 -2.93 2.31
C VAL A 55 -6.11 -4.22 3.07
N ILE A 56 -7.18 -4.96 3.25
CA ILE A 56 -7.18 -6.28 3.88
C ILE A 56 -7.80 -7.27 2.89
N SER A 57 -7.13 -8.39 2.67
CA SER A 57 -7.61 -9.49 1.81
C SER A 57 -7.17 -10.85 2.37
N ASP A 58 -7.64 -11.95 1.78
CA ASP A 58 -7.20 -13.30 2.17
C ASP A 58 -5.70 -13.54 1.95
N GLN A 59 -5.06 -12.74 1.08
CA GLN A 59 -3.63 -12.84 0.78
C GLN A 59 -2.78 -12.08 1.79
N GLY A 60 -3.37 -11.11 2.51
CA GLY A 60 -2.75 -10.32 3.57
C GLY A 60 -3.19 -8.85 3.49
N SER A 61 -2.43 -7.97 4.14
CA SER A 61 -2.73 -6.54 4.21
C SER A 61 -1.58 -5.66 3.75
N PHE A 62 -1.90 -4.50 3.17
CA PHE A 62 -0.96 -3.46 2.76
C PHE A 62 -1.62 -2.08 2.81
N GLY A 63 -0.81 -1.02 2.77
CA GLY A 63 -1.29 0.35 2.89
C GLY A 63 -1.45 1.06 1.55
N ILE A 64 -2.23 2.13 1.54
CA ILE A 64 -2.39 3.03 0.40
C ILE A 64 -2.43 4.47 0.88
N VAL A 65 -1.61 5.30 0.26
CA VAL A 65 -1.68 6.74 0.39
C VAL A 65 -2.51 7.30 -0.77
N MET A 66 -3.56 8.04 -0.45
CA MET A 66 -4.38 8.75 -1.43
C MET A 66 -3.99 10.23 -1.43
N GLY A 67 -2.97 10.59 -2.22
CA GLY A 67 -2.57 11.98 -2.44
C GLY A 67 -2.90 12.47 -3.85
N ALA A 68 -2.07 13.37 -4.38
CA ALA A 68 -2.11 13.75 -5.81
C ALA A 68 -1.91 12.53 -6.73
N TYR A 69 -1.17 11.54 -6.25
CA TYR A 69 -1.04 10.22 -6.83
C TYR A 69 -1.43 9.17 -5.78
N MET A 70 -1.95 8.05 -6.25
CA MET A 70 -2.21 6.90 -5.40
C MET A 70 -0.93 6.06 -5.31
N LEU A 71 -0.46 5.83 -4.08
CA LEU A 71 0.76 5.08 -3.81
C LEU A 71 0.46 3.86 -2.95
N LEU A 72 1.09 2.75 -3.31
CA LEU A 72 1.05 1.50 -2.58
C LEU A 72 2.14 1.51 -1.50
N ASP A 73 1.76 1.41 -0.23
CA ASP A 73 2.69 1.23 0.89
C ASP A 73 2.83 -0.27 1.18
N VAL A 74 3.98 -0.83 0.82
CA VAL A 74 4.26 -2.26 1.00
C VAL A 74 5.08 -2.56 2.24
N LYS A 75 5.44 -1.56 3.05
CA LYS A 75 6.35 -1.74 4.19
C LYS A 75 5.89 -2.84 5.16
N ASN A 76 4.61 -2.85 5.49
CA ASN A 76 4.02 -3.82 6.42
C ASN A 76 3.85 -5.23 5.83
N THR A 77 4.04 -5.40 4.52
CA THR A 77 3.97 -6.71 3.86
C THR A 77 5.22 -7.55 4.10
N GLY A 78 6.33 -6.90 4.49
CA GLY A 78 7.67 -7.49 4.55
C GLY A 78 8.33 -7.68 3.18
N PHE A 79 7.83 -6.99 2.16
CA PHE A 79 8.43 -6.81 0.84
C PHE A 79 8.73 -5.33 0.62
N ASN A 80 9.65 -5.04 -0.29
CA ASN A 80 10.00 -3.69 -0.72
C ASN A 80 9.67 -3.49 -2.20
N ALA A 81 9.88 -2.28 -2.70
CA ALA A 81 9.62 -1.94 -4.10
C ALA A 81 10.49 -2.74 -5.08
N LEU A 82 11.74 -3.02 -4.72
CA LEU A 82 12.69 -3.80 -5.53
C LEU A 82 12.25 -5.27 -5.66
N ASP A 83 11.64 -5.85 -4.63
CA ASP A 83 11.04 -7.19 -4.67
C ASP A 83 9.93 -7.29 -5.72
N LEU A 84 9.35 -6.15 -6.11
CA LEU A 84 8.27 -6.05 -7.09
C LEU A 84 8.77 -5.69 -8.49
N GLY A 85 10.09 -5.54 -8.68
CA GLY A 85 10.73 -5.31 -9.98
C GLY A 85 10.80 -3.85 -10.42
N GLU A 86 10.70 -2.91 -9.47
CA GLU A 86 10.71 -1.48 -9.73
C GLU A 86 12.06 -0.88 -9.33
N GLU A 87 12.99 -0.90 -10.27
CA GLU A 87 14.38 -0.44 -10.07
C GLU A 87 14.46 1.08 -9.84
N ASP A 88 13.49 1.84 -10.37
CA ASP A 88 13.41 3.31 -10.26
C ASP A 88 12.50 3.78 -9.12
N ALA A 89 12.11 2.88 -8.20
CA ALA A 89 11.26 3.26 -7.08
C ALA A 89 11.94 4.35 -6.24
N LYS A 90 11.26 5.49 -6.10
CA LYS A 90 11.80 6.67 -5.37
C LYS A 90 12.05 6.40 -3.90
N GLU A 91 11.41 5.37 -3.34
CA GLU A 91 11.47 5.00 -1.93
C GLU A 91 11.40 3.48 -1.80
N ASP A 92 12.06 2.93 -0.78
CA ASP A 92 12.18 1.48 -0.58
C ASP A 92 10.83 0.77 -0.45
N PHE A 93 9.76 1.46 -0.06
CA PHE A 93 8.48 0.82 0.28
C PHE A 93 7.25 1.44 -0.40
N PHE A 94 7.42 2.35 -1.36
CA PHE A 94 6.31 2.94 -2.11
C PHE A 94 6.39 2.67 -3.61
N LEU A 95 5.23 2.37 -4.21
CA LEU A 95 5.08 2.19 -5.66
C LEU A 95 3.82 2.87 -6.20
N ALA A 96 3.83 3.23 -7.48
CA ALA A 96 2.62 3.70 -8.16
C ALA A 96 1.55 2.60 -8.18
N SER A 97 0.43 2.81 -7.49
CA SER A 97 -0.53 1.75 -7.17
C SER A 97 -1.38 1.26 -8.35
N LEU A 98 -1.38 1.98 -9.48
CA LEU A 98 -2.13 1.60 -10.69
C LEU A 98 -1.35 0.65 -11.61
N ASN A 99 -0.16 0.18 -11.20
CA ASN A 99 0.61 -0.81 -11.94
C ASN A 99 0.07 -2.23 -11.69
N GLN A 100 -0.83 -2.72 -12.57
CA GLN A 100 -1.40 -4.07 -12.47
C GLN A 100 -0.35 -5.19 -12.36
N PRO A 101 0.73 -5.22 -13.17
CA PRO A 101 1.86 -6.13 -12.97
C PRO A 101 2.39 -6.18 -11.54
N ALA A 102 2.64 -5.02 -10.92
CA ALA A 102 3.15 -4.92 -9.54
C ALA A 102 2.13 -5.49 -8.53
N LEU A 103 0.84 -5.16 -8.68
CA LEU A 103 -0.23 -5.70 -7.84
C LEU A 103 -0.37 -7.22 -7.93
N ILE A 104 -0.28 -7.78 -9.15
CA ILE A 104 -0.32 -9.23 -9.36
C ILE A 104 0.92 -9.90 -8.74
N HIS A 105 2.09 -9.27 -8.87
CA HIS A 105 3.33 -9.79 -8.30
C HIS A 105 3.27 -9.79 -6.77
N LEU A 106 2.88 -8.67 -6.17
CA LEU A 106 2.71 -8.54 -4.72
C LEU A 106 1.74 -9.60 -4.18
N ARG A 107 0.60 -9.80 -4.83
CA ARG A 107 -0.36 -10.85 -4.45
C ARG A 107 0.29 -12.23 -4.40
N ARG A 108 1.11 -12.56 -5.40
CA ARG A 108 1.82 -13.87 -5.48
C ARG A 108 2.80 -14.02 -4.32
N LEU A 109 3.54 -12.96 -3.99
CA LEU A 109 4.48 -12.96 -2.87
C LEU A 109 3.77 -13.13 -1.53
N MET A 110 2.72 -12.34 -1.28
CA MET A 110 1.92 -12.40 -0.05
C MET A 110 1.23 -13.78 0.12
N THR A 111 0.71 -14.36 -0.96
CA THR A 111 0.12 -15.71 -0.94
C THR A 111 1.14 -16.77 -0.55
N LYS A 112 2.38 -16.69 -1.07
CA LYS A 112 3.45 -17.63 -0.70
C LYS A 112 3.82 -17.49 0.78
N LYS A 113 3.94 -16.26 1.27
CA LYS A 113 4.25 -15.96 2.68
C LYS A 113 3.19 -16.53 3.63
N SER A 114 1.91 -16.35 3.32
CA SER A 114 0.78 -16.86 4.11
C SER A 114 0.77 -18.40 4.19
N LYS A 115 1.10 -19.10 3.10
CA LYS A 115 1.20 -20.57 3.08
C LYS A 115 2.35 -21.10 3.94
N ASN A 116 3.50 -20.43 3.92
CA ASN A 116 4.66 -20.83 4.70
C ASN A 116 4.46 -20.62 6.21
N HIS A 117 3.54 -19.75 6.62
CA HIS A 117 3.20 -19.54 8.03
C HIS A 117 2.23 -20.57 8.62
N LYS A 118 1.56 -21.38 7.78
CA LYS A 118 0.63 -22.44 8.23
C LYS A 118 1.32 -23.80 8.50
N ILE A 119 2.65 -23.83 8.52
CA ILE A 119 3.46 -25.00 8.85
C ILE A 119 4.21 -24.67 10.15
N ASN A 120 3.50 -24.75 11.28
CA ASN A 120 4.04 -24.89 12.65
C ASN A 120 2.92 -25.30 13.59
#